data_AF-A0A2D8Y3Q7-F1
#
_entry.id   AF-A0A2D8Y3Q7-F1
#
_cell.length_a   1.000
_cell.length_b   1.000
_cell.length_c   1.000
_cell.angle_alpha   90.00
_cell.angle_beta   90.00
_cell.angle_gamma   90.00
#
_symmetry.space_group_name_H-M   'P 1'
#
loop_
_entity.id
_entity.type
_entity.pdbx_description
1 polymer ?
#
loop_
_entity_poly.entity_id
_entity_poly.type
_entity_poly.pdbx_seq_one_letter_code
_entity_poly.pdbx_strand_id
1 'polypeptide(L)'
;MIDVEFVDENGEEKISQRRDYQVMDKSNYLDEMFFINDGVTEKGQQFIDYFKGFSGKVETVLDSIKQRDARTVQSNYGFSAALSNLSLRFDYPEDDQVVNRDGIKEDWIYYNYEKFPLVASLAKITKIQSDIRSVEYEILNALVSKTKDRQLSFDSKSTLLETDRQAYYTNSVVDAKVVVGNTDSSFKPDRVDLKVDNISLRDSEFEVVDGKIKLNKRFSSPGIKKLFGYLFFDNNGNTDSLLVDTQFYVIPKPNEAVVSPINMQVFYIGLRNEIKVAFPGVADLTSINVSANNGQVIKQNGKYYAAPDAGVTSMDVIVSGRANDETVRSVVPFDVAEAPPGRGSVFTGVESFVNTDGISKNNLKFGQIRGEKPPSFLYDYAINVKRFQIKVGNFNTRDIVGDRVNSNASALADIDAASSGTSVVITILDAEKIDGDFKSPTVVEPFVLTLR
;
A
#
# COMPACT_ATOMS: atom_id res chain seq x y z
N MET A 1 -16.30 -50.02 -58.73
CA MET A 1 -16.57 -50.95 -57.61
C MET A 1 -17.16 -52.19 -58.24
N ILE A 2 -16.79 -53.36 -57.74
CA ILE A 2 -17.35 -54.65 -58.14
C ILE A 2 -18.11 -55.24 -56.97
N ASP A 3 -19.18 -55.94 -57.29
CA ASP A 3 -19.90 -56.80 -56.37
C ASP A 3 -19.21 -58.16 -56.40
N VAL A 4 -18.59 -58.55 -55.29
CA VAL A 4 -18.01 -59.89 -55.13
C VAL A 4 -18.94 -60.70 -54.24
N GLU A 5 -19.54 -61.73 -54.82
CA GLU A 5 -20.28 -62.76 -54.10
C GLU A 5 -19.30 -63.69 -53.39
N PHE A 6 -19.47 -63.87 -52.09
CA PHE A 6 -18.69 -64.82 -51.29
C PHE A 6 -19.61 -65.49 -50.26
N VAL A 7 -19.27 -66.72 -49.90
CA VAL A 7 -19.97 -67.45 -48.84
C VAL A 7 -19.23 -67.19 -47.53
N ASP A 8 -19.93 -66.72 -46.51
CA ASP A 8 -19.33 -66.46 -45.21
C ASP A 8 -19.08 -67.75 -44.41
N GLU A 9 -18.47 -67.60 -43.23
CA GLU A 9 -18.13 -68.72 -42.34
C GLU A 9 -19.35 -69.52 -41.82
N ASN A 10 -20.57 -69.01 -42.00
CA ASN A 10 -21.82 -69.66 -41.64
C ASN A 10 -22.55 -70.28 -42.86
N GLY A 11 -21.97 -70.20 -44.06
CA GLY A 11 -22.56 -70.75 -45.27
C GLY A 11 -23.56 -69.81 -45.97
N GLU A 12 -23.63 -68.54 -45.59
CA GLU A 12 -24.53 -67.56 -46.21
C GLU A 12 -23.86 -66.82 -47.37
N GLU A 13 -24.54 -66.73 -48.53
CA GLU A 13 -24.08 -65.93 -49.66
C GLU A 13 -24.21 -64.43 -49.36
N LYS A 14 -23.10 -63.69 -49.42
CA LYS A 14 -23.03 -62.25 -49.20
C LYS A 14 -22.37 -61.54 -50.37
N ILE A 15 -22.83 -60.32 -50.65
CA ILE A 15 -22.25 -59.44 -51.66
C ILE A 15 -21.40 -58.38 -50.95
N SER A 16 -20.11 -58.30 -51.28
CA SER A 16 -19.22 -57.22 -50.84
C SER A 16 -18.88 -56.31 -52.00
N GLN A 17 -19.25 -55.04 -51.87
CA GLN A 17 -18.78 -53.99 -52.78
C GLN A 17 -17.33 -53.64 -52.49
N ARG A 18 -16.44 -53.91 -53.44
CA ARG A 18 -15.01 -53.60 -53.32
C ARG A 18 -14.49 -52.88 -54.55
N ARG A 19 -13.38 -52.16 -54.42
CA ARG A 19 -12.69 -51.61 -55.60
C ARG A 19 -12.04 -52.76 -56.38
N ASP A 20 -12.28 -52.80 -57.68
CA ASP A 20 -11.65 -53.79 -58.55
C ASP A 20 -10.24 -53.33 -58.89
N TYR A 21 -9.26 -53.85 -58.17
CA TYR A 21 -7.85 -53.50 -58.38
C TYR A 21 -7.24 -54.22 -59.59
N GLN A 22 -7.83 -55.33 -60.05
CA GLN A 22 -7.27 -56.14 -61.13
C GLN A 22 -7.37 -55.44 -62.49
N VAL A 23 -8.41 -54.63 -62.68
CA VAL A 23 -8.62 -53.83 -63.90
C VAL A 23 -7.89 -52.47 -63.88
N MET A 24 -7.20 -52.15 -62.79
CA MET A 24 -6.42 -50.91 -62.61
C MET A 24 -4.95 -51.08 -62.98
N ASP A 25 -4.63 -52.06 -63.83
CA ASP A 25 -3.30 -52.36 -64.33
C ASP A 25 -2.85 -51.39 -65.45
N LYS A 26 -3.79 -50.64 -66.04
CA LYS A 26 -3.56 -49.65 -67.10
C LYS A 26 -3.29 -48.24 -66.57
N SER A 27 -2.52 -47.46 -67.32
CA SER A 27 -2.16 -46.07 -67.00
C SER A 27 -3.06 -45.02 -67.65
N ASN A 28 -3.80 -45.38 -68.71
CA ASN A 28 -4.53 -44.46 -69.59
C ASN A 28 -5.31 -43.36 -68.86
N TYR A 29 -6.04 -43.73 -67.81
CA TYR A 29 -6.89 -42.78 -67.08
C TYR A 29 -6.10 -41.65 -66.43
N LEU A 30 -4.99 -41.96 -65.75
CA LEU A 30 -4.17 -40.92 -65.13
C LEU A 30 -3.32 -40.20 -66.17
N ASP A 31 -2.86 -40.93 -67.19
CA ASP A 31 -2.05 -40.34 -68.24
C ASP A 31 -2.83 -39.25 -69.00
N GLU A 32 -4.09 -39.52 -69.37
CA GLU A 32 -4.99 -38.54 -69.98
C GLU A 32 -5.32 -37.37 -69.04
N MET A 33 -5.25 -37.59 -67.73
CA MET A 33 -5.54 -36.56 -66.73
C MET A 33 -4.35 -35.64 -66.49
N PHE A 34 -3.11 -36.12 -66.54
CA PHE A 34 -1.90 -35.38 -66.17
C PHE A 34 -1.02 -34.95 -67.34
N PHE A 35 -1.05 -35.66 -68.47
CA PHE A 35 -0.11 -35.46 -69.57
C PHE A 35 -0.81 -35.11 -70.89
N ILE A 36 -0.09 -34.40 -71.74
CA ILE A 36 -0.42 -34.17 -73.16
C ILE A 36 0.77 -34.60 -74.02
N ASN A 37 0.65 -34.54 -75.36
CA ASN A 37 1.72 -35.00 -76.25
C ASN A 37 3.09 -34.33 -76.01
N ASP A 38 3.09 -33.08 -75.56
CA ASP A 38 4.30 -32.34 -75.18
C ASP A 38 3.96 -31.45 -73.97
N GLY A 39 4.19 -31.98 -72.76
CA GLY A 39 3.92 -31.28 -71.49
C GLY A 39 2.82 -31.91 -70.63
N VAL A 40 2.42 -31.17 -69.59
CA VAL A 40 1.39 -31.57 -68.63
C VAL A 40 0.06 -30.85 -68.90
N THR A 41 -1.05 -31.45 -68.49
CA THR A 41 -2.35 -30.77 -68.47
C THR A 41 -2.41 -29.71 -67.36
N GLU A 42 -3.42 -28.85 -67.37
CA GLU A 42 -3.69 -27.91 -66.26
C GLU A 42 -3.81 -28.63 -64.90
N LYS A 43 -4.41 -29.83 -64.87
CA LYS A 43 -4.55 -30.63 -63.64
C LYS A 43 -3.22 -31.22 -63.18
N GLY A 44 -2.39 -31.66 -64.13
CA GLY A 44 -1.02 -32.10 -63.85
C GLY A 44 -0.20 -30.97 -63.25
N GLN A 45 -0.25 -29.78 -63.84
CA GLN A 45 0.45 -28.60 -63.32
C GLN A 45 -0.03 -28.21 -61.92
N GLN A 46 -1.35 -28.18 -61.69
CA GLN A 46 -1.91 -27.89 -60.36
C GLN A 46 -1.42 -28.89 -59.30
N PHE A 47 -1.30 -30.17 -59.66
CA PHE A 47 -0.78 -31.18 -58.74
C PHE A 47 0.69 -30.95 -58.39
N ILE A 48 1.52 -30.61 -59.38
CA ILE A 48 2.93 -30.23 -59.15
C ILE A 48 3.01 -29.01 -58.23
N ASP A 49 2.27 -27.95 -58.55
CA ASP A 49 2.29 -26.69 -57.78
C ASP A 49 1.84 -26.91 -56.33
N TYR A 50 0.84 -27.76 -56.12
CA TYR A 50 0.41 -28.13 -54.78
C TYR A 50 1.45 -28.94 -54.03
N PHE A 51 2.09 -29.93 -54.66
CA PHE A 51 3.10 -30.74 -54.00
C PHE A 51 4.35 -29.90 -53.68
N LYS A 52 4.93 -29.23 -54.68
CA LYS A 52 6.10 -28.35 -54.57
C LYS A 52 5.89 -27.22 -53.56
N GLY A 53 4.70 -26.62 -53.56
CA GLY A 53 4.36 -25.49 -52.68
C GLY A 53 3.90 -25.88 -51.27
N PHE A 54 3.65 -27.17 -50.98
CA PHE A 54 3.08 -27.59 -49.70
C PHE A 54 4.00 -27.26 -48.53
N SER A 55 5.28 -27.66 -48.60
CA SER A 55 6.24 -27.48 -47.51
C SER A 55 6.42 -26.00 -47.13
N GLY A 56 6.63 -25.14 -48.12
CA GLY A 56 6.79 -23.69 -47.88
C GLY A 56 5.55 -23.02 -47.29
N LYS A 57 4.34 -23.47 -47.67
CA LYS A 57 3.09 -22.98 -47.06
C LYS A 57 2.99 -23.38 -45.58
N VAL A 58 3.32 -24.64 -45.26
CA VAL A 58 3.31 -25.13 -43.87
C VAL A 58 4.33 -24.37 -43.03
N GLU A 59 5.56 -24.21 -43.52
CA GLU A 59 6.61 -23.42 -42.86
C GLU A 59 6.17 -21.98 -42.57
N THR A 60 5.58 -21.32 -43.56
CA THR A 60 5.05 -19.95 -43.40
C THR A 60 4.01 -19.86 -42.29
N VAL A 61 3.10 -20.85 -42.22
CA VAL A 61 2.08 -20.92 -41.16
C VAL A 61 2.75 -21.13 -39.79
N LEU A 62 3.69 -22.06 -39.67
CA LEU A 62 4.39 -22.34 -38.42
C LEU A 62 5.20 -21.13 -37.93
N ASP A 63 5.85 -20.40 -38.81
CA ASP A 63 6.57 -19.18 -38.46
C ASP A 63 5.63 -18.04 -38.05
N SER A 64 4.47 -17.91 -38.69
CA SER A 64 3.45 -16.95 -38.26
C SER A 64 2.95 -17.22 -36.84
N ILE A 65 2.84 -18.50 -36.45
CA ILE A 65 2.49 -18.93 -35.10
C ILE A 65 3.59 -18.53 -34.12
N LYS A 66 4.86 -18.81 -34.46
CA LYS A 66 6.01 -18.43 -33.61
C LYS A 66 6.06 -16.92 -33.37
N GLN A 67 5.91 -16.11 -34.42
CA GLN A 67 5.97 -14.65 -34.35
C GLN A 67 4.83 -14.04 -33.54
N ARG A 68 3.63 -14.64 -33.58
CA ARG A 68 2.48 -14.17 -32.77
C ARG A 68 2.74 -14.33 -31.28
N ASP A 69 3.29 -15.48 -30.87
CA ASP A 69 3.56 -15.78 -29.45
C ASP A 69 4.71 -14.91 -28.90
N ALA A 70 5.73 -14.63 -29.73
CA ALA A 70 6.88 -13.77 -29.42
C ALA A 70 6.52 -12.35 -28.92
N ARG A 71 5.31 -11.87 -29.22
CA ARG A 71 4.81 -10.56 -28.73
C ARG A 71 4.50 -10.55 -27.24
N THR A 72 4.38 -11.72 -26.63
CA THR A 72 3.96 -11.88 -25.23
C THR A 72 4.95 -12.70 -24.40
N VAL A 73 5.62 -13.69 -25.00
CA VAL A 73 6.59 -14.59 -24.34
C VAL A 73 7.62 -15.08 -25.37
N GLN A 74 8.83 -15.49 -24.96
CA GLN A 74 9.78 -16.15 -25.86
C GLN A 74 9.17 -17.45 -26.45
N SER A 75 8.98 -17.46 -27.76
CA SER A 75 8.40 -18.58 -28.50
C SER A 75 9.39 -19.75 -28.57
N ASN A 76 9.03 -20.92 -28.02
CA ASN A 76 9.88 -22.12 -28.03
C ASN A 76 9.15 -23.37 -28.54
N TYR A 77 8.23 -23.21 -29.50
CA TYR A 77 7.53 -24.35 -30.11
C TYR A 77 8.52 -25.38 -30.66
N GLY A 78 8.34 -26.65 -30.27
CA GLY A 78 9.16 -27.78 -30.71
C GLY A 78 8.85 -28.28 -32.12
N PHE A 79 8.70 -27.40 -33.11
CA PHE A 79 8.33 -27.80 -34.48
C PHE A 79 9.45 -28.53 -35.25
N SER A 80 10.62 -28.75 -34.66
CA SER A 80 11.75 -29.41 -35.34
C SER A 80 11.38 -30.80 -35.87
N ALA A 81 10.63 -31.60 -35.10
CA ALA A 81 10.17 -32.91 -35.55
C ALA A 81 9.21 -32.80 -36.75
N ALA A 82 8.24 -31.88 -36.68
CA ALA A 82 7.29 -31.63 -37.76
C ALA A 82 7.98 -31.14 -39.04
N LEU A 83 8.93 -30.20 -38.93
CA LEU A 83 9.70 -29.66 -40.05
C LEU A 83 10.62 -30.72 -40.69
N SER A 84 11.28 -31.54 -39.87
CA SER A 84 12.09 -32.66 -40.37
C SER A 84 11.23 -33.70 -41.10
N ASN A 85 10.08 -34.04 -40.55
CA ASN A 85 9.14 -34.98 -41.15
C ASN A 85 8.53 -34.44 -42.46
N LEU A 86 8.18 -33.14 -42.49
CA LEU A 86 7.72 -32.43 -43.68
C LEU A 86 8.77 -32.46 -44.79
N SER A 87 10.01 -32.05 -44.48
CA SER A 87 11.12 -32.04 -45.45
C SER A 87 11.40 -33.43 -46.01
N LEU A 88 11.37 -34.48 -45.17
CA LEU A 88 11.62 -35.85 -45.62
C LEU A 88 10.52 -36.40 -46.54
N ARG A 89 9.24 -36.06 -46.29
CA ARG A 89 8.09 -36.67 -46.98
C ARG A 89 7.68 -35.93 -48.24
N PHE A 90 7.95 -34.63 -48.30
CA PHE A 90 7.61 -33.75 -49.43
C PHE A 90 8.87 -33.21 -50.10
N ASP A 91 9.94 -33.99 -50.10
CA ASP A 91 11.15 -33.68 -50.83
C ASP A 91 10.83 -33.58 -52.33
N TYR A 92 11.29 -32.50 -52.93
CA TYR A 92 11.02 -32.17 -54.32
C TYR A 92 12.28 -31.51 -54.93
N PRO A 93 12.79 -32.01 -56.07
CA PRO A 93 14.05 -31.56 -56.64
C PRO A 93 14.00 -30.09 -57.06
N GLU A 94 15.08 -29.34 -56.80
CA GLU A 94 15.16 -27.91 -57.11
C GLU A 94 15.02 -27.61 -58.61
N ASP A 95 15.53 -28.50 -59.46
CA ASP A 95 15.48 -28.40 -60.93
C ASP A 95 14.26 -29.11 -61.55
N ASP A 96 13.25 -29.44 -60.74
CA ASP A 96 12.03 -30.16 -61.14
C ASP A 96 12.29 -31.57 -61.71
N GLN A 97 13.52 -32.10 -61.63
CA GLN A 97 13.96 -33.32 -62.31
C GLN A 97 14.50 -34.39 -61.36
N VAL A 98 14.21 -35.65 -61.68
CA VAL A 98 14.70 -36.84 -60.98
C VAL A 98 15.65 -37.59 -61.91
N VAL A 99 16.79 -38.03 -61.38
CA VAL A 99 17.73 -38.88 -62.12
C VAL A 99 17.25 -40.32 -62.05
N ASN A 100 16.90 -40.88 -63.20
CA ASN A 100 16.51 -42.28 -63.30
C ASN A 100 17.72 -43.23 -63.21
N ARG A 101 17.47 -44.54 -63.22
CA ARG A 101 18.53 -45.56 -63.08
C ARG A 101 19.63 -45.45 -64.14
N ASP A 102 19.27 -44.95 -65.33
CA ASP A 102 20.18 -44.86 -66.47
C ASP A 102 20.94 -43.52 -66.49
N GLY A 103 20.79 -42.70 -65.44
CA GLY A 103 21.48 -41.41 -65.29
C GLY A 103 20.82 -40.27 -66.07
N ILE A 104 19.63 -40.49 -66.63
CA ILE A 104 18.89 -39.51 -67.40
C ILE A 104 18.00 -38.70 -66.45
N LYS A 105 18.00 -37.38 -66.63
CA LYS A 105 17.09 -36.48 -65.92
C LYS A 105 15.71 -36.51 -66.57
N GLU A 106 14.69 -36.70 -65.76
CA GLU A 106 13.28 -36.76 -66.16
C GLU A 106 12.45 -35.90 -65.22
N ASP A 107 11.47 -35.14 -65.72
CA ASP A 107 10.69 -34.28 -64.83
C ASP A 107 9.94 -35.13 -63.80
N TRP A 108 9.86 -34.63 -62.57
CA TRP A 108 9.40 -35.36 -61.40
C TRP A 108 8.04 -36.03 -61.60
N ILE A 109 7.12 -35.38 -62.33
CA ILE A 109 5.78 -35.90 -62.57
C ILE A 109 5.77 -37.08 -63.55
N TYR A 110 6.62 -37.05 -64.59
CA TYR A 110 6.74 -38.17 -65.54
C TYR A 110 7.34 -39.38 -64.83
N TYR A 111 8.47 -39.16 -64.13
CA TYR A 111 9.14 -40.21 -63.35
C TYR A 111 8.22 -40.89 -62.33
N ASN A 112 7.29 -40.14 -61.71
CA ASN A 112 6.42 -40.66 -60.67
C ASN A 112 5.08 -41.25 -61.16
N TYR A 113 4.54 -40.78 -62.28
CA TYR A 113 3.14 -41.08 -62.64
C TYR A 113 2.92 -41.48 -64.10
N GLU A 114 3.82 -41.17 -65.03
CA GLU A 114 3.63 -41.51 -66.44
C GLU A 114 3.72 -43.03 -66.64
N LYS A 115 2.73 -43.60 -67.33
CA LYS A 115 2.67 -45.04 -67.66
C LYS A 115 2.63 -45.96 -66.43
N PHE A 116 2.44 -45.42 -65.23
CA PHE A 116 2.22 -46.23 -64.03
C PHE A 116 0.81 -46.82 -64.03
N PRO A 117 0.64 -48.10 -63.61
CA PRO A 117 -0.69 -48.66 -63.36
C PRO A 117 -1.50 -47.76 -62.43
N LEU A 118 -2.79 -47.57 -62.73
CA LEU A 118 -3.67 -46.71 -61.94
C LEU A 118 -3.66 -47.08 -60.44
N VAL A 119 -3.57 -48.37 -60.10
CA VAL A 119 -3.46 -48.83 -58.70
C VAL A 119 -2.19 -48.35 -58.01
N ALA A 120 -1.06 -48.30 -58.73
CA ALA A 120 0.22 -47.84 -58.19
C ALA A 120 0.20 -46.33 -57.95
N SER A 121 -0.34 -45.56 -58.90
CA SER A 121 -0.50 -44.12 -58.75
C SER A 121 -1.48 -43.76 -57.64
N LEU A 122 -2.58 -44.51 -57.49
CA LEU A 122 -3.50 -44.35 -56.37
C LEU A 122 -2.80 -44.57 -55.03
N ALA A 123 -2.00 -45.63 -54.91
CA ALA A 123 -1.23 -45.91 -53.68
C ALA A 123 -0.24 -44.78 -53.36
N LYS A 124 0.45 -44.22 -54.36
CA LYS A 124 1.33 -43.04 -54.18
C LYS A 124 0.54 -41.83 -53.66
N ILE A 125 -0.63 -41.53 -54.22
CA ILE A 125 -1.49 -40.43 -53.75
C ILE A 125 -2.00 -40.68 -52.33
N THR A 126 -2.40 -41.91 -52.00
CA THR A 126 -2.81 -42.28 -50.64
C THR A 126 -1.65 -42.15 -49.65
N LYS A 127 -0.42 -42.49 -50.06
CA LYS A 127 0.78 -42.24 -49.26
C LYS A 127 0.94 -40.74 -48.99
N ILE A 128 0.79 -39.87 -50.00
CA ILE A 128 0.83 -38.42 -49.81
C ILE A 128 -0.21 -37.97 -48.77
N GLN A 129 -1.45 -38.47 -48.84
CA GLN A 129 -2.48 -38.16 -47.84
C GLN A 129 -2.06 -38.59 -46.42
N SER A 130 -1.47 -39.78 -46.27
CA SER A 130 -0.95 -40.25 -44.98
C SER A 130 0.23 -39.41 -44.49
N ASP A 131 1.10 -38.97 -45.41
CA ASP A 131 2.23 -38.10 -45.14
C ASP A 131 1.74 -36.74 -44.62
N ILE A 132 0.69 -36.15 -45.22
CA ILE A 132 0.04 -34.92 -44.73
C ILE A 132 -0.47 -35.11 -43.30
N ARG A 133 -1.20 -36.21 -43.02
CA ARG A 133 -1.75 -36.48 -41.68
C ARG A 133 -0.67 -36.69 -40.63
N SER A 134 0.46 -37.28 -41.01
CA SER A 134 1.60 -37.48 -40.12
C SER A 134 2.22 -36.15 -39.72
N VAL A 135 2.42 -35.24 -40.67
CA VAL A 135 2.94 -33.89 -40.40
C VAL A 135 1.94 -33.09 -39.54
N GLU A 136 0.65 -33.15 -39.86
CA GLU A 136 -0.41 -32.50 -39.07
C GLU A 136 -0.39 -32.96 -37.60
N TYR A 137 -0.25 -34.26 -37.36
CA TYR A 137 -0.17 -34.83 -36.02
C TYR A 137 1.02 -34.28 -35.22
N GLU A 138 2.21 -34.21 -35.82
CA GLU A 138 3.40 -33.65 -35.17
C GLU A 138 3.23 -32.16 -34.83
N ILE A 139 2.59 -31.39 -35.72
CA ILE A 139 2.29 -29.98 -35.48
C ILE A 139 1.32 -29.84 -34.30
N LEU A 140 0.22 -30.60 -34.29
CA LEU A 140 -0.77 -30.57 -33.22
C LEU A 140 -0.16 -30.98 -31.87
N ASN A 141 0.68 -32.01 -31.85
CA ASN A 141 1.40 -32.42 -30.64
C ASN A 141 2.32 -31.32 -30.12
N ALA A 142 3.08 -30.65 -30.99
CA ALA A 142 3.93 -29.54 -30.60
C ALA A 142 3.13 -28.37 -30.00
N LEU A 143 1.94 -28.08 -30.55
CA LEU A 143 1.03 -27.06 -30.02
C LEU A 143 0.48 -27.45 -28.64
N VAL A 144 0.04 -28.70 -28.46
CA VAL A 144 -0.50 -29.20 -27.18
C VAL A 144 0.60 -29.31 -26.11
N SER A 145 1.81 -29.71 -26.48
CA SER A 145 2.93 -29.76 -25.52
C SER A 145 3.23 -28.37 -24.96
N LYS A 146 3.25 -27.34 -25.82
CA LYS A 146 3.49 -25.96 -25.39
C LYS A 146 2.41 -25.45 -24.43
N THR A 147 1.13 -25.77 -24.64
CA THR A 147 0.06 -25.34 -23.73
C THR A 147 0.19 -26.03 -22.36
N LYS A 148 0.61 -27.29 -22.33
CA LYS A 148 0.91 -28.02 -21.09
C LYS A 148 2.13 -27.44 -20.36
N ASP A 149 3.19 -27.10 -21.08
CA ASP A 149 4.40 -26.50 -20.49
C ASP A 149 4.14 -25.10 -19.92
N ARG A 150 3.26 -24.30 -20.56
CA ARG A 150 2.81 -23.00 -20.00
C ARG A 150 2.12 -23.15 -18.65
N GLN A 151 1.36 -24.24 -18.42
CA GLN A 151 0.74 -24.49 -17.11
C GLN A 151 1.78 -24.82 -16.02
N LEU A 152 2.92 -25.39 -16.41
CA LEU A 152 3.99 -25.82 -15.50
C LEU A 152 5.09 -24.77 -15.28
N SER A 153 5.26 -23.81 -16.19
CA SER A 153 6.27 -22.76 -16.04
C SER A 153 5.98 -21.85 -14.84
N PHE A 154 7.06 -21.45 -14.14
CA PHE A 154 7.02 -20.46 -13.07
C PHE A 154 7.14 -19.02 -13.59
N ASP A 155 7.38 -18.82 -14.89
CA ASP A 155 7.57 -17.49 -15.50
C ASP A 155 6.35 -16.58 -15.33
N SER A 156 5.17 -17.18 -15.26
CA SER A 156 3.90 -16.49 -15.01
C SER A 156 3.42 -16.67 -13.58
N LYS A 157 4.31 -16.92 -12.61
CA LYS A 157 3.93 -17.06 -11.19
C LYS A 157 4.61 -15.99 -10.35
N SER A 158 3.88 -15.47 -9.36
CA SER A 158 4.42 -14.59 -8.34
C SER A 158 4.00 -15.07 -6.97
N THR A 159 4.82 -14.79 -5.96
CA THR A 159 4.46 -15.05 -4.57
C THR A 159 3.78 -13.83 -3.97
N LEU A 160 2.75 -14.06 -3.16
CA LEU A 160 2.14 -13.05 -2.31
C LEU A 160 2.22 -13.53 -0.85
N LEU A 161 2.34 -12.57 0.05
CA LEU A 161 2.27 -12.84 1.49
C LEU A 161 0.82 -12.64 1.93
N GLU A 162 0.19 -13.73 2.38
CA GLU A 162 -1.13 -13.72 2.99
C GLU A 162 -0.95 -13.60 4.52
N THR A 163 -1.57 -12.59 5.12
CA THR A 163 -1.42 -12.28 6.55
C THR A 163 -2.67 -11.58 7.07
N ASP A 164 -3.13 -11.96 8.26
CA ASP A 164 -4.27 -11.32 8.92
C ASP A 164 -3.86 -9.98 9.58
N ARG A 165 -2.56 -9.78 9.81
CA ARG A 165 -1.99 -8.59 10.45
C ARG A 165 -1.06 -7.85 9.50
N GLN A 166 -1.09 -6.52 9.57
CA GLN A 166 -0.22 -5.67 8.75
C GLN A 166 1.18 -5.46 9.32
N ALA A 167 1.28 -5.49 10.64
CA ALA A 167 2.51 -5.26 11.36
C ALA A 167 2.55 -6.17 12.59
N TYR A 168 3.76 -6.54 12.97
CA TYR A 168 4.04 -7.43 14.08
C TYR A 168 4.92 -6.68 15.09
N TYR A 169 4.68 -6.90 16.38
CA TYR A 169 5.59 -6.41 17.41
C TYR A 169 6.86 -7.26 17.42
N THR A 170 7.98 -6.67 17.83
CA THR A 170 9.22 -7.41 18.07
C THR A 170 8.96 -8.56 19.06
N ASN A 171 9.50 -9.74 18.77
CA ASN A 171 9.31 -10.97 19.55
C ASN A 171 7.90 -11.59 19.52
N SER A 172 6.99 -11.09 18.67
CA SER A 172 5.73 -11.81 18.39
C SER A 172 5.94 -12.89 17.32
N VAL A 173 5.16 -13.97 17.40
CA VAL A 173 5.12 -14.98 16.34
C VAL A 173 4.42 -14.39 15.12
N VAL A 174 5.08 -14.47 13.96
CA VAL A 174 4.52 -14.03 12.69
C VAL A 174 3.71 -15.18 12.09
N ASP A 175 2.39 -14.99 11.95
CA ASP A 175 1.48 -15.92 11.27
C ASP A 175 1.17 -15.38 9.87
N ALA A 176 2.11 -15.61 8.95
CA ALA A 176 1.98 -15.20 7.55
C ALA A 176 2.30 -16.38 6.64
N LYS A 177 1.52 -16.51 5.56
CA LYS A 177 1.60 -17.61 4.58
C LYS A 177 2.12 -17.07 3.26
N VAL A 178 2.98 -17.83 2.59
CA VAL A 178 3.42 -17.51 1.23
C VAL A 178 2.53 -18.28 0.26
N VAL A 179 1.77 -17.55 -0.56
CA VAL A 179 0.92 -18.12 -1.60
C VAL A 179 1.54 -17.87 -2.97
N VAL A 180 1.35 -18.80 -3.91
CA VAL A 180 1.81 -18.65 -5.29
C VAL A 180 0.60 -18.34 -6.16
N GLY A 181 0.55 -17.14 -6.73
CA GLY A 181 -0.49 -16.69 -7.66
C GLY A 181 -0.02 -16.71 -9.11
N ASN A 182 -0.94 -16.97 -10.04
CA ASN A 182 -0.69 -16.81 -11.47
C ASN A 182 -0.73 -15.31 -11.83
N THR A 183 0.29 -14.85 -12.54
CA THR A 183 0.49 -13.47 -13.02
C THR A 183 0.76 -13.45 -14.51
N ASP A 184 0.16 -14.37 -15.25
CA ASP A 184 0.16 -14.34 -16.71
C ASP A 184 -0.58 -13.09 -17.21
N SER A 185 0.02 -12.33 -18.13
CA SER A 185 -0.62 -11.17 -18.76
C SER A 185 -1.86 -11.54 -19.59
N SER A 186 -1.97 -12.80 -20.01
CA SER A 186 -3.17 -13.35 -20.65
C SER A 186 -4.33 -13.62 -19.66
N PHE A 187 -4.06 -13.66 -18.36
CA PHE A 187 -5.09 -13.82 -17.33
C PHE A 187 -5.78 -12.48 -17.05
N LYS A 188 -6.64 -12.04 -17.97
CA LYS A 188 -7.38 -10.78 -17.86
C LYS A 188 -8.88 -11.05 -17.73
N PRO A 189 -9.56 -10.57 -16.66
CA PRO A 189 -11.01 -10.69 -16.57
C PRO A 189 -11.70 -9.83 -17.63
N ASP A 190 -12.81 -10.32 -18.15
CA ASP A 190 -13.67 -9.62 -19.11
C ASP A 190 -14.45 -8.49 -18.42
N ARG A 191 -14.81 -8.69 -17.14
CA ARG A 191 -15.47 -7.68 -16.31
C ARG A 191 -14.95 -7.70 -14.88
N VAL A 192 -14.76 -6.51 -14.32
CA VAL A 192 -14.34 -6.28 -12.93
C VAL A 192 -15.47 -5.58 -12.19
N ASP A 193 -16.04 -6.21 -11.16
CA ASP A 193 -17.00 -5.58 -10.24
C ASP A 193 -16.42 -5.62 -8.83
N LEU A 194 -15.70 -4.55 -8.47
CA LEU A 194 -15.05 -4.42 -7.17
C LEU A 194 -15.57 -3.22 -6.41
N LYS A 195 -15.68 -3.37 -5.09
CA LYS A 195 -16.15 -2.36 -4.15
C LYS A 195 -15.12 -2.19 -3.04
N VAL A 196 -14.95 -0.94 -2.59
CA VAL A 196 -14.24 -0.65 -1.34
C VAL A 196 -15.21 -0.01 -0.36
N ASP A 197 -15.33 -0.58 0.84
CA ASP A 197 -16.29 -0.14 1.88
C ASP A 197 -17.74 -0.04 1.33
N ASN A 198 -18.17 -1.05 0.56
CA ASN A 198 -19.46 -1.10 -0.14
C ASN A 198 -19.68 -0.06 -1.25
N ILE A 199 -18.65 0.72 -1.63
CA ILE A 199 -18.70 1.69 -2.73
C ILE A 199 -17.98 1.10 -3.94
N SER A 200 -18.69 0.95 -5.06
CA SER A 200 -18.11 0.47 -6.32
C SER A 200 -16.93 1.31 -6.80
N LEU A 201 -15.90 0.63 -7.29
CA LEU A 201 -14.76 1.22 -7.97
C LEU A 201 -15.18 1.70 -9.36
N ARG A 202 -14.66 2.86 -9.75
CA ARG A 202 -14.75 3.37 -11.12
C ARG A 202 -13.63 2.78 -11.97
N ASP A 203 -13.81 2.72 -13.29
CA ASP A 203 -12.78 2.23 -14.22
C ASP A 203 -11.45 2.98 -14.14
N SER A 204 -11.46 4.26 -13.71
CA SER A 204 -10.24 5.04 -13.48
C SER A 204 -9.55 4.78 -12.14
N GLU A 205 -10.20 4.03 -11.24
CA GLU A 205 -9.71 3.72 -9.89
C GLU A 205 -9.01 2.37 -9.81
N PHE A 206 -8.92 1.63 -10.91
CA PHE A 206 -8.13 0.40 -11.02
C PHE A 206 -7.60 0.19 -12.44
N GLU A 207 -6.67 -0.76 -12.60
CA GLU A 207 -6.09 -1.17 -13.88
C GLU A 207 -5.75 -2.66 -13.80
N VAL A 208 -5.90 -3.41 -14.90
CA VAL A 208 -5.45 -4.80 -14.97
C VAL A 208 -4.06 -4.83 -15.62
N VAL A 209 -3.04 -5.29 -14.88
CA VAL A 209 -1.65 -5.37 -15.34
C VAL A 209 -1.06 -6.71 -14.92
N ASP A 210 -0.53 -7.49 -15.87
CA ASP A 210 0.14 -8.78 -15.63
C ASP A 210 -0.68 -9.75 -14.74
N GLY A 211 -1.97 -9.89 -15.04
CA GLY A 211 -2.88 -10.74 -14.27
C GLY A 211 -3.24 -10.21 -12.87
N LYS A 212 -2.87 -8.96 -12.55
CA LYS A 212 -3.14 -8.31 -11.26
C LYS A 212 -4.12 -7.16 -11.42
N ILE A 213 -4.94 -6.93 -10.40
CA ILE A 213 -5.74 -5.71 -10.27
C ILE A 213 -4.94 -4.68 -9.48
N LYS A 214 -4.43 -3.66 -10.16
CA LYS A 214 -3.75 -2.52 -9.56
C LYS A 214 -4.80 -1.47 -9.17
N LEU A 215 -4.93 -1.16 -7.88
CA LEU A 215 -5.80 -0.08 -7.41
C LEU A 215 -5.11 1.28 -7.57
N ASN A 216 -5.81 2.24 -8.17
CA ASN A 216 -5.40 3.64 -8.34
C ASN A 216 -6.28 4.61 -7.51
N LYS A 217 -7.08 4.08 -6.58
CA LYS A 217 -7.98 4.86 -5.71
C LYS A 217 -7.24 5.57 -4.58
N ARG A 218 -7.57 6.85 -4.36
CA ARG A 218 -7.09 7.62 -3.19
C ARG A 218 -8.12 7.53 -2.06
N PHE A 219 -7.64 7.35 -0.83
CA PHE A 219 -8.46 7.28 0.38
C PHE A 219 -8.20 8.52 1.24
N SER A 220 -9.28 9.14 1.73
CA SER A 220 -9.23 10.31 2.62
C SER A 220 -9.37 9.96 4.09
N SER A 221 -10.07 8.87 4.41
CA SER A 221 -10.26 8.39 5.78
C SER A 221 -9.28 7.25 6.11
N PRO A 222 -8.64 7.31 7.30
CA PRO A 222 -7.84 6.20 7.79
C PRO A 222 -8.72 5.02 8.23
N GLY A 223 -8.10 3.87 8.45
CA GLY A 223 -8.74 2.66 8.97
C GLY A 223 -8.70 1.47 8.00
N ILE A 224 -9.35 0.38 8.41
CA ILE A 224 -9.51 -0.84 7.61
C ILE A 224 -10.45 -0.53 6.44
N LYS A 225 -10.04 -0.93 5.24
CA LYS A 225 -10.76 -0.84 3.98
C LYS A 225 -11.04 -2.25 3.48
N LYS A 226 -12.33 -2.59 3.34
CA LYS A 226 -12.73 -3.90 2.82
C LYS A 226 -12.85 -3.81 1.30
N LEU A 227 -12.03 -4.58 0.58
CA LEU A 227 -12.12 -4.78 -0.86
C LEU A 227 -12.94 -6.04 -1.13
N PHE A 228 -14.12 -5.88 -1.71
CA PHE A 228 -15.07 -6.95 -1.94
C PHE A 228 -15.64 -6.90 -3.36
N GLY A 229 -15.82 -8.05 -4.01
CA GLY A 229 -16.49 -8.12 -5.31
C GLY A 229 -16.10 -9.35 -6.12
N TYR A 230 -16.27 -9.28 -7.44
CA TYR A 230 -16.02 -10.40 -8.33
C TYR A 230 -15.26 -9.97 -9.59
N LEU A 231 -14.38 -10.87 -10.04
CA LEU A 231 -13.79 -10.83 -11.38
C LEU A 231 -14.55 -11.85 -12.24
N PHE A 232 -14.97 -11.47 -13.43
CA PHE A 232 -15.72 -12.34 -14.34
C PHE A 232 -14.88 -12.70 -15.56
N PHE A 233 -14.99 -13.97 -15.97
CA PHE A 233 -14.30 -14.53 -17.13
C PHE A 233 -15.33 -15.23 -18.01
N ASP A 234 -15.48 -14.76 -19.25
CA ASP A 234 -16.45 -15.27 -20.21
C ASP A 234 -15.79 -16.31 -21.12
N ASN A 235 -16.33 -17.52 -21.15
CA ASN A 235 -15.84 -18.61 -22.00
C ASN A 235 -17.01 -19.32 -22.69
N ASN A 236 -17.10 -19.16 -24.02
CA ASN A 236 -18.05 -19.87 -24.88
C ASN A 236 -19.52 -19.87 -24.38
N GLY A 237 -19.98 -18.73 -23.87
CA GLY A 237 -21.36 -18.53 -23.40
C GLY A 237 -21.59 -18.82 -21.91
N ASN A 238 -20.57 -19.30 -21.19
CA ASN A 238 -20.58 -19.43 -19.74
C ASN A 238 -19.71 -18.33 -19.11
N THR A 239 -20.20 -17.73 -18.02
CA THR A 239 -19.45 -16.74 -17.23
C THR A 239 -19.02 -17.36 -15.92
N ASP A 240 -17.70 -17.51 -15.73
CA ASP A 240 -17.11 -17.88 -14.44
C ASP A 240 -16.86 -16.62 -13.62
N SER A 241 -16.95 -16.74 -12.29
CA SER A 241 -16.68 -15.62 -11.38
C SER A 241 -15.69 -16.02 -10.29
N LEU A 242 -14.78 -15.11 -9.97
CA LEU A 242 -13.80 -15.24 -8.91
C LEU A 242 -14.07 -14.19 -7.84
N LEU A 243 -14.37 -14.64 -6.62
CA LEU A 243 -14.60 -13.76 -5.47
C LEU A 243 -13.28 -13.09 -5.05
N VAL A 244 -13.35 -11.79 -4.82
CA VAL A 244 -12.36 -11.01 -4.11
C VAL A 244 -12.97 -10.63 -2.77
N ASP A 245 -12.43 -11.15 -1.67
CA ASP A 245 -12.76 -10.72 -0.31
C ASP A 245 -11.46 -10.55 0.47
N THR A 246 -10.98 -9.32 0.54
CA THR A 246 -9.75 -8.97 1.23
C THR A 246 -9.88 -7.61 1.90
N GLN A 247 -8.91 -7.28 2.74
CA GLN A 247 -8.87 -6.00 3.42
C GLN A 247 -7.46 -5.43 3.43
N PHE A 248 -7.37 -4.12 3.42
CA PHE A 248 -6.12 -3.39 3.60
C PHE A 248 -6.38 -2.19 4.50
N TYR A 249 -5.32 -1.60 5.05
CA TYR A 249 -5.44 -0.48 5.97
C TYR A 249 -4.87 0.77 5.33
N VAL A 250 -5.54 1.88 5.57
CA VAL A 250 -5.06 3.22 5.23
C VAL A 250 -4.62 3.87 6.52
N ILE A 251 -3.31 4.04 6.70
CA ILE A 251 -2.78 4.82 7.83
C ILE A 251 -2.85 6.32 7.51
N PRO A 252 -3.18 7.17 8.50
CA PRO A 252 -3.08 8.61 8.31
C PRO A 252 -1.62 8.99 8.05
N LYS A 253 -1.39 9.99 7.20
CA LYS A 253 -0.05 10.53 7.02
C LYS A 253 0.44 11.10 8.36
N PRO A 254 1.66 10.77 8.81
CA PRO A 254 2.27 11.46 9.95
C PRO A 254 2.25 12.97 9.69
N ASN A 255 1.54 13.73 10.51
CA ASN A 255 1.31 15.16 10.32
C ASN A 255 2.03 16.02 11.38
N GLU A 256 2.59 15.40 12.42
CA GLU A 256 3.27 16.11 13.50
C GLU A 256 4.54 15.36 13.91
N ALA A 257 5.66 16.08 14.02
CA ALA A 257 6.86 15.60 14.67
C ALA A 257 6.81 16.00 16.15
N VAL A 258 7.13 15.06 17.05
CA VAL A 258 7.26 15.35 18.48
C VAL A 258 8.69 15.79 18.74
N VAL A 259 8.88 17.08 19.02
CA VAL A 259 10.17 17.64 19.43
C VAL A 259 10.03 18.12 20.87
N SER A 260 10.75 17.47 21.78
CA SER A 260 10.67 17.76 23.21
C SER A 260 12.02 18.25 23.74
N PRO A 261 12.11 19.48 24.28
CA PRO A 261 13.31 19.95 24.95
C PRO A 261 13.56 19.17 26.25
N ILE A 262 14.71 18.51 26.37
CA ILE A 262 15.07 17.67 27.52
C ILE A 262 15.15 18.51 28.81
N ASN A 263 15.81 19.66 28.77
CA ASN A 263 16.00 20.53 29.94
C ASN A 263 14.76 21.36 30.32
N MET A 264 13.61 21.16 29.66
CA MET A 264 12.36 21.84 29.98
C MET A 264 11.29 20.87 30.49
N GLN A 265 11.67 19.64 30.86
CA GLN A 265 10.78 18.66 31.48
C GLN A 265 10.56 18.98 32.97
N VAL A 266 10.07 20.19 33.27
CA VAL A 266 9.84 20.66 34.64
C VAL A 266 8.38 21.06 34.82
N PHE A 267 7.74 20.53 35.86
CA PHE A 267 6.45 21.00 36.34
C PHE A 267 6.61 21.90 37.56
N TYR A 268 5.79 22.96 37.61
CA TYR A 268 5.77 23.89 38.73
C TYR A 268 4.64 23.55 39.70
N ILE A 269 4.99 23.42 40.98
CA ILE A 269 4.03 23.12 42.06
C ILE A 269 3.01 24.25 42.15
N GLY A 270 1.73 23.88 42.25
CA GLY A 270 0.63 24.82 42.48
C GLY A 270 0.24 25.67 41.26
N LEU A 271 0.70 25.29 40.07
CA LEU A 271 0.27 25.81 38.77
C LEU A 271 -0.28 24.66 37.91
N ARG A 272 -1.11 24.98 36.91
CA ARG A 272 -1.60 24.03 35.91
C ARG A 272 -0.57 23.91 34.79
N ASN A 273 0.20 22.82 34.80
CA ASN A 273 1.21 22.56 33.78
C ASN A 273 0.53 21.92 32.55
N GLU A 274 0.21 22.73 31.53
CA GLU A 274 -0.42 22.23 30.30
C GLU A 274 0.53 21.28 29.54
N ILE A 275 0.05 20.08 29.22
CA ILE A 275 0.81 19.07 28.47
C ILE A 275 0.02 18.56 27.26
N LYS A 276 0.73 18.32 26.14
CA LYS A 276 0.20 17.60 24.99
C LYS A 276 0.59 16.13 25.12
N VAL A 277 -0.40 15.25 25.13
CA VAL A 277 -0.19 13.80 25.21
C VAL A 277 -0.42 13.19 23.83
N ALA A 278 0.58 12.48 23.33
CA ALA A 278 0.49 11.66 22.13
C ALA A 278 1.09 10.28 22.44
N PHE A 279 0.39 9.21 22.03
CA PHE A 279 0.88 7.85 22.16
C PHE A 279 0.95 7.21 20.77
N PRO A 280 2.09 7.32 20.06
CA PRO A 280 2.26 6.72 18.74
C PRO A 280 1.98 5.22 18.77
N GLY A 281 1.24 4.71 17.78
CA GLY A 281 0.90 3.30 17.69
C GLY A 281 -0.41 2.88 18.38
N VAL A 282 -1.08 3.79 19.10
CA VAL A 282 -2.45 3.57 19.61
C VAL A 282 -3.44 4.21 18.65
N ALA A 283 -4.19 3.39 17.91
CA ALA A 283 -5.16 3.86 16.91
C ALA A 283 -6.47 4.38 17.55
N ASP A 284 -6.90 3.77 18.66
CA ASP A 284 -8.08 4.21 19.41
C ASP A 284 -7.69 5.29 20.43
N LEU A 285 -7.82 6.56 20.02
CA LEU A 285 -7.54 7.71 20.89
C LEU A 285 -8.49 7.79 22.10
N THR A 286 -9.66 7.14 22.06
CA THR A 286 -10.59 7.12 23.20
C THR A 286 -10.12 6.17 24.30
N SER A 287 -9.28 5.19 23.96
CA SER A 287 -8.64 4.30 24.93
C SER A 287 -7.50 4.95 25.71
N ILE A 288 -7.03 6.14 25.30
CA ILE A 288 -5.91 6.80 25.94
C ILE A 288 -6.32 7.32 27.31
N ASN A 289 -5.70 6.78 28.35
CA ASN A 289 -5.84 7.23 29.72
C ASN A 289 -4.50 7.78 30.24
N VAL A 290 -4.55 8.92 30.93
CA VAL A 290 -3.39 9.61 31.46
C VAL A 290 -3.55 9.73 32.97
N SER A 291 -2.57 9.20 33.70
CA SER A 291 -2.48 9.28 35.15
C SER A 291 -1.10 9.73 35.58
N ALA A 292 -0.88 9.90 36.88
CA ALA A 292 0.43 10.28 37.40
C ALA A 292 0.74 9.65 38.75
N ASN A 293 2.03 9.60 39.08
CA ASN A 293 2.53 9.39 40.43
C ASN A 293 3.06 10.73 40.97
N ASN A 294 2.94 10.97 42.28
CA ASN A 294 3.35 12.23 42.94
C ASN A 294 2.63 13.49 42.42
N GLY A 295 1.36 13.31 42.03
CA GLY A 295 0.50 14.37 41.55
C GLY A 295 -0.71 13.81 40.82
N GLN A 296 -1.40 14.70 40.12
CA GLN A 296 -2.58 14.37 39.33
C GLN A 296 -2.52 14.97 37.93
N VAL A 297 -3.17 14.30 36.98
CA VAL A 297 -3.40 14.85 35.63
C VAL A 297 -4.90 15.09 35.47
N ILE A 298 -5.24 16.32 35.11
CA ILE A 298 -6.63 16.76 34.95
C ILE A 298 -6.90 16.98 33.47
N LYS A 299 -8.00 16.39 32.98
CA LYS A 299 -8.47 16.61 31.61
C LYS A 299 -9.59 17.64 31.63
N GLN A 300 -9.37 18.78 30.99
CA GLN A 300 -10.36 19.85 30.89
C GLN A 300 -10.36 20.40 29.45
N ASN A 301 -11.54 20.51 28.83
CA ASN A 301 -11.71 21.05 27.47
C ASN A 301 -10.78 20.42 26.41
N GLY A 302 -10.53 19.12 26.50
CA GLY A 302 -9.65 18.39 25.57
C GLY A 302 -8.15 18.60 25.80
N LYS A 303 -7.74 19.36 26.81
CA LYS A 303 -6.36 19.57 27.24
C LYS A 303 -6.05 18.77 28.51
N TYR A 304 -4.77 18.44 28.70
CA TYR A 304 -4.28 17.79 29.90
C TYR A 304 -3.44 18.77 30.71
N TYR A 305 -3.65 18.80 32.02
CA TYR A 305 -2.91 19.64 32.96
C TYR A 305 -2.31 18.75 34.05
N ALA A 306 -0.98 18.76 34.16
CA ALA A 306 -0.27 18.10 35.25
C ALA A 306 -0.18 19.05 36.46
N ALA A 307 -0.53 18.53 37.63
CA ALA A 307 -0.44 19.22 38.91
C ALA A 307 0.34 18.33 39.90
N PRO A 308 1.63 18.62 40.13
CA PRO A 308 2.42 17.92 41.13
C PRO A 308 1.89 18.12 42.54
N ASP A 309 2.07 17.12 43.40
CA ASP A 309 1.80 17.25 44.83
C ASP A 309 2.80 18.23 45.49
N ALA A 310 2.42 18.83 46.61
CA ALA A 310 3.31 19.72 47.34
C ALA A 310 4.53 18.97 47.92
N GLY A 311 5.73 19.54 47.78
CA GLY A 311 6.96 19.02 48.39
C GLY A 311 7.64 17.86 47.64
N VAL A 312 7.15 17.46 46.47
CA VAL A 312 7.79 16.43 45.63
C VAL A 312 8.83 17.05 44.71
N THR A 313 9.87 16.28 44.37
CA THR A 313 10.94 16.72 43.45
C THR A 313 10.83 16.13 42.04
N SER A 314 9.92 15.16 41.86
CA SER A 314 9.66 14.52 40.57
C SER A 314 8.22 14.01 40.49
N MET A 315 7.67 13.99 39.28
CA MET A 315 6.34 13.50 38.96
C MET A 315 6.41 12.65 37.69
N ASP A 316 5.87 11.44 37.74
CA ASP A 316 5.77 10.58 36.57
C ASP A 316 4.43 10.80 35.88
N VAL A 317 4.44 11.09 34.59
CA VAL A 317 3.23 11.03 33.75
C VAL A 317 3.14 9.66 33.12
N ILE A 318 2.06 8.96 33.42
CA ILE A 318 1.79 7.61 32.96
C ILE A 318 0.71 7.69 31.89
N VAL A 319 1.03 7.28 30.67
CA VAL A 319 0.07 7.20 29.57
C VAL A 319 -0.16 5.74 29.23
N SER A 320 -1.42 5.35 29.13
CA SER A 320 -1.84 4.00 28.74
C SER A 320 -2.87 4.06 27.62
N GLY A 321 -2.90 3.03 26.79
CA GLY A 321 -3.87 2.90 25.70
C GLY A 321 -4.00 1.45 25.25
N ARG A 322 -5.01 1.16 24.43
CA ARG A 322 -5.17 -0.17 23.81
C ARG A 322 -4.56 -0.19 22.42
N ALA A 323 -3.72 -1.19 22.17
CA ALA A 323 -3.18 -1.49 20.85
C ALA A 323 -3.24 -3.01 20.63
N ASN A 324 -3.90 -3.45 19.55
CA ASN A 324 -4.03 -4.88 19.19
C ASN A 324 -4.54 -5.77 20.35
N ASP A 325 -5.61 -5.34 21.02
CA ASP A 325 -6.24 -5.98 22.21
C ASP A 325 -5.38 -6.04 23.48
N GLU A 326 -4.16 -5.48 23.47
CA GLU A 326 -3.29 -5.36 24.63
C GLU A 326 -3.27 -3.93 25.18
N THR A 327 -3.06 -3.81 26.49
CA THR A 327 -2.83 -2.51 27.12
C THR A 327 -1.34 -2.19 27.09
N VAL A 328 -0.97 -1.16 26.35
CA VAL A 328 0.38 -0.61 26.33
C VAL A 328 0.47 0.56 27.30
N ARG A 329 1.62 0.68 27.97
CA ARG A 329 1.90 1.73 28.95
C ARG A 329 3.25 2.36 28.68
N SER A 330 3.31 3.68 28.80
CA SER A 330 4.54 4.47 28.79
C SER A 330 4.59 5.35 30.04
N VAL A 331 5.78 5.50 30.61
CA VAL A 331 6.03 6.34 31.79
C VAL A 331 7.07 7.38 31.39
N VAL A 332 6.73 8.65 31.61
CA VAL A 332 7.60 9.79 31.30
C VAL A 332 7.86 10.56 32.60
N PRO A 333 9.10 10.58 33.11
CA PRO A 333 9.44 11.34 34.31
C PRO A 333 9.57 12.83 33.98
N PHE A 334 9.13 13.67 34.92
CA PHE A 334 9.32 15.12 34.91
C PHE A 334 9.92 15.56 36.25
N ASP A 335 10.84 16.51 36.19
CA ASP A 335 11.32 17.20 37.39
C ASP A 335 10.22 18.12 37.92
N VAL A 336 10.22 18.35 39.23
CA VAL A 336 9.27 19.25 39.88
C VAL A 336 10.03 20.35 40.60
N ALA A 337 9.61 21.59 40.35
CA ALA A 337 10.23 22.78 40.94
C ALA A 337 9.16 23.72 41.53
N GLU A 338 9.58 24.57 42.46
CA GLU A 338 8.76 25.71 42.86
C GLU A 338 8.75 26.76 41.75
N ALA A 339 7.61 27.44 41.59
CA ALA A 339 7.54 28.57 40.68
C ALA A 339 8.53 29.67 41.11
N PRO A 340 9.20 30.37 40.17
CA PRO A 340 10.05 31.50 40.51
C PRO A 340 9.30 32.52 41.38
N PRO A 341 9.99 33.19 42.33
CA PRO A 341 9.34 34.15 43.21
C PRO A 341 8.73 35.30 42.40
N GLY A 342 7.58 35.78 42.87
CA GLY A 342 6.95 36.97 42.30
C GLY A 342 7.70 38.24 42.66
N ARG A 343 7.47 39.31 41.90
CA ARG A 343 7.99 40.65 42.17
C ARG A 343 6.92 41.50 42.83
N GLY A 344 7.21 42.14 43.96
CA GLY A 344 6.25 43.02 44.62
C GLY A 344 6.14 44.39 43.94
N SER A 345 4.93 44.93 43.89
CA SER A 345 4.66 46.28 43.36
C SER A 345 3.50 46.97 44.11
N VAL A 346 3.42 48.30 43.98
CA VAL A 346 2.21 49.07 44.32
C VAL A 346 1.45 49.41 43.05
N PHE A 347 0.26 48.88 42.87
CA PHE A 347 -0.59 49.11 41.71
C PHE A 347 -1.68 50.15 42.02
N THR A 348 -1.76 51.23 41.24
CA THR A 348 -2.75 52.32 41.42
C THR A 348 -4.01 52.17 40.56
N GLY A 349 -4.14 51.07 39.82
CA GLY A 349 -5.20 50.88 38.82
C GLY A 349 -4.78 51.21 37.39
N VAL A 350 -3.72 52.03 37.24
CA VAL A 350 -3.17 52.43 35.93
C VAL A 350 -1.68 52.15 35.85
N GLU A 351 -0.94 52.39 36.94
CA GLU A 351 0.52 52.25 36.99
C GLU A 351 0.93 51.31 38.13
N SER A 352 2.00 50.54 37.91
CA SER A 352 2.70 49.76 38.94
C SER A 352 3.99 50.47 39.30
N PHE A 353 4.19 50.73 40.59
CA PHE A 353 5.41 51.31 41.14
C PHE A 353 6.26 50.21 41.77
N VAL A 354 7.50 50.10 41.36
CA VAL A 354 8.48 49.12 41.83
C VAL A 354 9.78 49.82 42.24
N ASN A 355 10.75 49.02 42.69
CA ASN A 355 12.07 49.47 43.15
C ASN A 355 12.55 50.78 42.52
N THR A 356 12.87 51.77 43.36
CA THR A 356 13.42 53.09 42.99
C THR A 356 12.47 54.09 42.33
N ASP A 357 11.21 53.74 42.12
CA ASP A 357 10.21 54.70 41.65
C ASP A 357 9.87 55.74 42.73
N GLY A 358 9.77 57.00 42.30
CA GLY A 358 9.22 58.07 43.11
C GLY A 358 7.71 57.95 43.23
N ILE A 359 7.21 57.46 44.36
CA ILE A 359 5.77 57.30 44.59
C ILE A 359 5.21 58.46 45.41
N SER A 360 4.06 59.00 45.00
CA SER A 360 3.36 59.99 45.83
C SER A 360 2.78 59.32 47.08
N LYS A 361 2.70 60.07 48.19
CA LYS A 361 2.08 59.56 49.43
C LYS A 361 0.67 59.00 49.18
N ASN A 362 -0.14 59.66 48.35
CA ASN A 362 -1.50 59.19 48.04
C ASN A 362 -1.49 57.86 47.28
N ASN A 363 -0.61 57.70 46.28
CA ASN A 363 -0.49 56.45 45.54
C ASN A 363 -0.05 55.30 46.44
N LEU A 364 0.85 55.53 47.39
CA LEU A 364 1.26 54.51 48.36
C LEU A 364 0.13 54.13 49.34
N LYS A 365 -0.65 55.11 49.82
CA LYS A 365 -1.74 54.87 50.78
C LYS A 365 -2.90 54.07 50.18
N PHE A 366 -3.29 54.42 48.95
CA PHE A 366 -4.49 53.88 48.30
C PHE A 366 -4.19 52.82 47.24
N GLY A 367 -2.94 52.72 46.79
CA GLY A 367 -2.49 51.67 45.88
C GLY A 367 -2.58 50.29 46.51
N GLN A 368 -2.75 49.29 45.67
CA GLN A 368 -2.82 47.89 46.05
C GLN A 368 -1.43 47.26 45.97
N ILE A 369 -0.97 46.67 47.07
CA ILE A 369 0.22 45.83 47.09
C ILE A 369 -0.10 44.54 46.36
N ARG A 370 0.62 44.24 45.27
CA ARG A 370 0.44 43.03 44.48
C ARG A 370 1.75 42.30 44.27
N GLY A 371 1.64 41.01 43.97
CA GLY A 371 2.73 40.26 43.36
C GLY A 371 2.52 40.22 41.85
N GLU A 372 3.61 40.38 41.12
CA GLU A 372 3.65 40.25 39.66
C GLU A 372 4.52 39.04 39.32
N LYS A 373 4.06 38.22 38.36
CA LYS A 373 4.89 37.11 37.86
C LYS A 373 6.14 37.65 37.16
N PRO A 374 7.26 36.93 37.17
CA PRO A 374 8.43 37.33 36.41
C PRO A 374 8.12 37.46 34.91
N PRO A 375 8.62 38.49 34.19
CA PRO A 375 8.30 38.70 32.79
C PRO A 375 8.65 37.53 31.86
N SER A 376 9.69 36.76 32.18
CA SER A 376 10.13 35.59 31.41
C SER A 376 9.35 34.32 31.72
N PHE A 377 8.42 34.35 32.68
CA PHE A 377 7.67 33.19 33.11
C PHE A 377 6.31 33.14 32.41
N LEU A 378 6.18 32.19 31.48
CA LEU A 378 5.09 32.14 30.49
C LEU A 378 3.75 31.60 31.03
N TYR A 379 3.69 31.24 32.31
CA TYR A 379 2.45 30.82 32.95
C TYR A 379 1.49 32.00 33.13
N ASP A 380 0.20 31.76 32.93
CA ASP A 380 -0.86 32.75 33.14
C ASP A 380 -1.51 32.54 34.51
N TYR A 381 -0.98 33.23 35.52
CA TYR A 381 -1.48 33.18 36.90
C TYR A 381 -1.37 34.56 37.55
N ALA A 382 -2.21 34.79 38.55
CA ALA A 382 -2.18 35.99 39.37
C ALA A 382 -1.51 35.70 40.73
N ILE A 383 -0.93 36.73 41.35
CA ILE A 383 -0.43 36.63 42.72
C ILE A 383 -1.17 37.64 43.60
N ASN A 384 -1.88 37.14 44.60
CA ASN A 384 -2.60 37.95 45.56
C ASN A 384 -1.83 38.01 46.88
N VAL A 385 -1.54 39.23 47.34
CA VAL A 385 -0.93 39.48 48.65
C VAL A 385 -2.02 39.43 49.72
N LYS A 386 -1.78 38.68 50.80
CA LYS A 386 -2.69 38.57 51.96
C LYS A 386 -2.16 39.30 53.18
N ARG A 387 -0.83 39.41 53.33
CA ARG A 387 -0.19 40.07 54.46
C ARG A 387 1.17 40.63 54.06
N PHE A 388 1.49 41.84 54.51
CA PHE A 388 2.78 42.47 54.29
C PHE A 388 3.21 43.34 55.47
N GLN A 389 4.49 43.66 55.51
CA GLN A 389 5.11 44.60 56.42
C GLN A 389 5.52 45.85 55.66
N ILE A 390 5.33 47.01 56.28
CA ILE A 390 5.82 48.29 55.77
C ILE A 390 6.74 48.96 56.79
N LYS A 391 7.90 49.43 56.32
CA LYS A 391 8.83 50.24 57.10
C LYS A 391 9.08 51.56 56.36
N VAL A 392 8.65 52.67 56.94
CA VAL A 392 8.80 54.01 56.38
C VAL A 392 9.98 54.69 57.09
N GLY A 393 11.10 54.90 56.39
CA GLY A 393 12.29 55.53 56.97
C GLY A 393 12.73 54.91 58.31
N ASN A 394 12.75 55.74 59.36
CA ASN A 394 13.11 55.36 60.73
C ASN A 394 11.89 55.02 61.63
N PHE A 395 10.67 55.03 61.08
CA PHE A 395 9.49 54.61 61.84
C PHE A 395 9.51 53.10 62.08
N ASN A 396 8.73 52.66 63.07
CA ASN A 396 8.58 51.25 63.40
C ASN A 396 7.95 50.48 62.23
N THR A 397 8.38 49.24 62.03
CA THR A 397 7.77 48.34 61.05
C THR A 397 6.32 48.03 61.46
N ARG A 398 5.39 48.12 60.51
CA ARG A 398 3.97 47.86 60.72
C ARG A 398 3.56 46.61 59.95
N ASP A 399 2.89 45.70 60.64
CA ASP A 399 2.24 44.53 60.04
C ASP A 399 0.86 44.92 59.52
N ILE A 400 0.57 44.56 58.28
CA ILE A 400 -0.66 44.89 57.59
C ILE A 400 -1.30 43.62 57.06
N VAL A 401 -2.54 43.39 57.48
CA VAL A 401 -3.40 42.32 56.96
C VAL A 401 -4.21 42.87 55.79
N GLY A 402 -4.17 42.18 54.66
CA GLY A 402 -4.71 42.62 53.38
C GLY A 402 -3.63 43.13 52.43
N ASP A 403 -4.08 43.79 51.36
CA ASP A 403 -3.27 44.22 50.23
C ASP A 403 -3.19 45.74 50.10
N ARG A 404 -3.60 46.50 51.11
CA ARG A 404 -3.60 47.98 51.07
C ARG A 404 -3.15 48.57 52.39
N VAL A 405 -2.36 49.65 52.29
CA VAL A 405 -1.79 50.34 53.46
C VAL A 405 -2.87 51.06 54.27
N ASN A 406 -3.91 51.58 53.61
CA ASN A 406 -5.01 52.29 54.26
C ASN A 406 -5.83 51.47 55.27
N SER A 407 -5.60 50.16 55.35
CA SER A 407 -6.17 49.30 56.40
C SER A 407 -5.51 49.50 57.77
N ASN A 408 -4.35 50.17 57.86
CA ASN A 408 -3.62 50.40 59.10
C ASN A 408 -3.39 51.90 59.37
N ALA A 409 -4.07 52.45 60.38
CA ALA A 409 -4.01 53.87 60.71
C ALA A 409 -2.60 54.35 61.13
N SER A 410 -1.81 53.51 61.80
CA SER A 410 -0.44 53.87 62.19
C SER A 410 0.48 53.95 60.98
N ALA A 411 0.36 53.02 60.02
CA ALA A 411 1.12 53.09 58.77
C ALA A 411 0.78 54.34 57.95
N LEU A 412 -0.50 54.75 57.94
CA LEU A 412 -0.93 56.01 57.31
C LEU A 412 -0.26 57.23 57.97
N ALA A 413 -0.25 57.28 59.30
CA ALA A 413 0.40 58.36 60.06
C ALA A 413 1.92 58.42 59.81
N ASP A 414 2.58 57.26 59.75
CA ASP A 414 4.01 57.16 59.44
C ASP A 414 4.31 57.69 58.02
N ILE A 415 3.47 57.38 57.03
CA ILE A 415 3.58 57.93 55.65
C ILE A 415 3.33 59.44 55.62
N ASP A 416 2.36 59.93 56.39
CA ASP A 416 2.04 61.36 56.45
C ASP A 416 3.18 62.19 57.06
N ALA A 417 3.81 61.68 58.12
CA ALA A 417 4.92 62.33 58.79
C ALA A 417 6.25 62.28 58.01
N ALA A 418 6.42 61.32 57.10
CA ALA A 418 7.64 61.16 56.32
C ALA A 418 7.87 62.31 55.31
N SER A 419 9.10 62.76 55.13
CA SER A 419 9.45 63.76 54.11
C SER A 419 9.62 63.13 52.73
N SER A 420 9.57 63.93 51.67
CA SER A 420 10.00 63.51 50.32
C SER A 420 11.44 62.99 50.37
N GLY A 421 11.76 61.98 49.57
CA GLY A 421 13.03 61.23 49.59
C GLY A 421 13.10 60.12 50.63
N THR A 422 12.10 59.96 51.51
CA THR A 422 12.08 58.87 52.50
C THR A 422 11.89 57.52 51.83
N SER A 423 12.74 56.55 52.16
CA SER A 423 12.64 55.17 51.68
C SER A 423 11.52 54.41 52.40
N VAL A 424 10.73 53.65 51.64
CA VAL A 424 9.68 52.77 52.13
C VAL A 424 10.01 51.36 51.70
N VAL A 425 10.25 50.47 52.67
CA VAL A 425 10.50 49.05 52.42
C VAL A 425 9.20 48.28 52.65
N ILE A 426 8.79 47.50 51.65
CA ILE A 426 7.64 46.60 51.72
C ILE A 426 8.15 45.16 51.68
N THR A 427 7.81 44.38 52.70
CA THR A 427 8.15 42.95 52.78
C THR A 427 6.87 42.14 52.79
N ILE A 428 6.68 41.27 51.79
CA ILE A 428 5.50 40.42 51.69
C ILE A 428 5.65 39.24 52.65
N LEU A 429 4.66 39.03 53.52
CA LEU A 429 4.68 37.95 54.51
C LEU A 429 3.84 36.75 54.09
N ASP A 430 2.75 36.98 53.35
CA ASP A 430 1.85 35.94 52.88
C ASP A 430 1.28 36.36 51.52
N ALA A 431 1.43 35.48 50.54
CA ALA A 431 0.92 35.65 49.18
C ALA A 431 0.50 34.30 48.60
N GLU A 432 -0.49 34.33 47.72
CA GLU A 432 -1.06 33.15 47.09
C GLU A 432 -1.05 33.33 45.58
N LYS A 433 -0.54 32.32 44.86
CA LYS A 433 -0.69 32.22 43.40
C LYS A 433 -2.05 31.60 43.08
N ILE A 434 -2.72 32.17 42.08
CA ILE A 434 -4.06 31.79 41.63
C ILE A 434 -4.00 31.50 40.14
N ASP A 435 -4.26 30.25 39.79
CA ASP A 435 -4.32 29.75 38.42
C ASP A 435 -5.63 28.98 38.21
N GLY A 436 -6.68 29.71 37.82
CA GLY A 436 -8.05 29.18 37.82
C GLY A 436 -8.50 28.80 39.23
N ASP A 437 -8.84 27.53 39.42
CA ASP A 437 -9.26 26.99 40.72
C ASP A 437 -8.08 26.59 41.62
N PHE A 438 -6.85 26.57 41.07
CA PHE A 438 -5.65 26.25 41.84
C PHE A 438 -5.20 27.46 42.63
N LYS A 439 -5.11 27.29 43.95
CA LYS A 439 -4.60 28.27 44.89
C LYS A 439 -3.48 27.64 45.69
N SER A 440 -2.32 28.28 45.72
CA SER A 440 -1.20 27.79 46.51
C SER A 440 -0.33 28.93 47.02
N PRO A 441 0.40 28.72 48.12
CA PRO A 441 1.35 29.71 48.62
C PRO A 441 2.40 30.06 47.56
N THR A 442 2.90 31.30 47.60
CA THR A 442 4.03 31.74 46.80
C THR A 442 4.87 32.76 47.57
N VAL A 443 6.15 32.83 47.22
CA VAL A 443 7.05 33.88 47.71
C VAL A 443 6.97 35.08 46.77
N VAL A 444 6.97 36.28 47.35
CA VAL A 444 7.09 37.54 46.62
C VAL A 444 8.27 38.30 47.20
N GLU A 445 9.17 38.76 46.34
CA GLU A 445 10.36 39.50 46.73
C GLU A 445 9.99 40.84 47.40
N PRO A 446 10.70 41.24 48.48
CA PRO A 446 10.53 42.56 49.04
C PRO A 446 10.99 43.63 48.05
N PHE A 447 10.42 44.83 48.17
CA PHE A 447 10.74 45.94 47.28
C PHE A 447 10.78 47.27 48.03
N VAL A 448 11.48 48.24 47.46
CA VAL A 448 11.79 49.52 48.09
C VAL A 448 11.36 50.67 47.20
N LEU A 449 10.50 51.53 47.73
CA LEU A 449 10.04 52.74 47.07
C LEU A 449 10.65 53.98 47.71
N THR A 450 10.64 55.09 46.99
CA THR A 450 11.06 56.40 47.53
C THR A 450 9.87 57.35 47.46
N LEU A 451 9.52 57.99 48.57
CA LEU A 451 8.45 58.99 48.57
C LEU A 451 8.86 60.20 47.74
N ARG A 452 7.97 60.66 46.86
CA ARG A 452 8.14 61.88 46.07
C ARG A 452 7.36 63.05 46.65
#